data_AF-A0A1X0YBA5-F1
#
_entry.id   AF-A0A1X0YBA5-F1
#
_cell.length_a   1.000
_cell.length_b   1.000
_cell.length_c   1.000
_cell.angle_alpha   90.00
_cell.angle_beta   90.00
_cell.angle_gamma   90.00
#
_symmetry.space_group_name_H-M   'P 1'
#
loop_
_entity.id
_entity.type
_entity.pdbx_description
1 polymer ?
#
loop_
_entity_poly.entity_id
_entity_poly.type
_entity_poly.pdbx_seq_one_letter_code
_entity_poly.pdbx_strand_id
1 'polypeptide(L)'
;MFNRFLRVSLLPALLLIVLSAGNGYCGADYSGRLLGHSLWQGEVRLTGPVEVPLETTLTIAAGCRVTAASPAAKLTVRGTLLVQGSESEPVVFQTPPGWQGIEFMESNGKSIIRQARFADSEAALSSYGSHFEVTDSEFSNCRFGVRLLRESDPLIAGNRFIGGKIAIDNEMRSSPTIRDNLFRGFKQMAILASHNSRGMISNNRFIGNQQGVGLQQPYPDKVVDNLFRDNEIAMFCNQTKDTPQILNNRFENNRTALINYAFAYPRVRGNVFVGNGIAIRNDQYGSPFVENNRFEKNETAIYNYRKSNPRIRNNIIADNDLALFCDYSSYPLVRENNFLGNRQAVKLGIYQSADWEKRSGSKALVMQKSRERGSKNSMLAQAPTDFEDRIDVSKNWWGGDNQRLAAADEKTNDDLFWDRHDQPTVVYEGFGPEAYQLDRVVFQPVLDAPVAAAGPQR
;
A
#
# COMPACT_ATOMS: atom_id res chain seq x y z
N MET A 1 68.78 44.71 -35.90
CA MET A 1 69.36 44.31 -34.61
C MET A 1 68.34 43.37 -33.95
N PHE A 2 68.62 42.06 -33.87
CA PHE A 2 67.97 41.02 -33.02
C PHE A 2 66.42 40.82 -33.14
N ASN A 3 65.81 39.65 -33.02
CA ASN A 3 66.21 38.24 -32.92
C ASN A 3 64.95 37.35 -33.06
N ARG A 4 65.13 36.18 -33.68
CA ARG A 4 64.57 34.85 -33.32
C ARG A 4 63.06 34.58 -33.24
N PHE A 5 62.61 33.79 -34.22
CA PHE A 5 61.54 32.80 -34.12
C PHE A 5 61.95 31.61 -33.23
N LEU A 6 61.07 31.18 -32.32
CA LEU A 6 61.13 29.87 -31.65
C LEU A 6 59.94 29.02 -32.11
N ARG A 7 60.23 27.83 -32.65
CA ARG A 7 59.28 26.74 -32.89
C ARG A 7 59.06 25.99 -31.57
N VAL A 8 57.80 25.73 -31.22
CA VAL A 8 57.42 24.78 -30.17
C VAL A 8 56.78 23.57 -30.84
N SER A 9 57.38 22.40 -30.63
CA SER A 9 56.87 21.10 -31.08
C SER A 9 55.86 20.54 -30.08
N LEU A 10 54.76 19.99 -30.59
CA LEU A 10 53.77 19.21 -29.84
C LEU A 10 54.29 17.77 -29.67
N LEU A 11 54.36 17.30 -28.42
CA LEU A 11 54.55 15.89 -28.06
C LEU A 11 53.18 15.28 -27.69
N PRO A 12 52.78 14.11 -28.23
CA PRO A 12 51.65 13.37 -27.72
C PRO A 12 52.08 12.50 -26.53
N ALA A 13 51.36 12.60 -25.42
CA ALA A 13 51.54 11.73 -24.26
C ALA A 13 51.00 10.33 -24.58
N LEU A 14 51.91 9.36 -24.65
CA LEU A 14 51.64 7.93 -24.82
C LEU A 14 51.12 7.36 -23.48
N LEU A 15 49.92 6.79 -23.47
CA LEU A 15 49.36 6.05 -22.34
C LEU A 15 50.02 4.65 -22.29
N LEU A 16 50.73 4.34 -21.21
CA LEU A 16 51.34 3.03 -20.98
C LEU A 16 50.26 2.01 -20.54
N ILE A 17 50.07 0.96 -21.34
CA ILE A 17 49.39 -0.27 -20.92
C ILE A 17 50.45 -1.18 -20.31
N VAL A 18 50.38 -1.43 -19.00
CA VAL A 18 51.17 -2.47 -18.34
C VAL A 18 50.34 -3.76 -18.33
N LEU A 19 50.71 -4.70 -19.20
CA LEU A 19 50.26 -6.08 -19.14
C LEU A 19 51.13 -6.85 -18.15
N SER A 20 50.64 -7.06 -16.93
CA SER A 20 51.20 -8.06 -16.02
C SER A 20 50.45 -9.37 -16.18
N ALA A 21 51.13 -10.38 -16.73
CA ALA A 21 50.68 -11.76 -16.71
C ALA A 21 50.91 -12.34 -15.32
N GLY A 22 49.83 -12.53 -14.56
CA GLY A 22 49.81 -13.23 -13.29
C GLY A 22 48.49 -13.98 -13.13
N ASN A 23 48.55 -15.31 -13.05
CA ASN A 23 47.42 -16.19 -12.78
C ASN A 23 46.92 -16.05 -11.33
N GLY A 24 46.20 -14.96 -11.08
CA GLY A 24 45.21 -14.83 -10.03
C GLY A 24 44.06 -14.04 -10.64
N TYR A 25 42.83 -14.53 -10.57
CA TYR A 25 41.65 -13.78 -11.01
C TYR A 25 41.55 -12.50 -10.15
N CYS A 26 42.21 -11.43 -10.59
CA CYS A 26 42.16 -10.11 -9.99
C CYS A 26 40.90 -9.44 -10.50
N GLY A 27 39.96 -9.13 -9.61
CA GLY A 27 38.73 -8.44 -9.98
C GLY A 27 39.04 -7.07 -10.61
N ALA A 28 38.22 -6.66 -11.59
CA ALA A 28 38.38 -5.37 -12.24
C ALA A 28 37.88 -4.24 -11.31
N ASP A 29 38.75 -3.28 -11.01
CA ASP A 29 38.44 -2.12 -10.18
C ASP A 29 37.85 -0.99 -11.03
N TYR A 30 36.72 -0.41 -10.60
CA TYR A 30 36.07 0.71 -11.27
C TYR A 30 35.78 1.88 -10.32
N SER A 31 36.03 3.09 -10.83
CA SER A 31 35.59 4.37 -10.26
C SER A 31 35.56 5.43 -11.37
N GLY A 32 34.83 6.52 -11.16
CA GLY A 32 34.75 7.63 -12.11
C GLY A 32 33.77 7.36 -13.27
N ARG A 33 34.00 8.01 -14.40
CA ARG A 33 33.10 7.97 -15.56
C ARG A 33 33.45 6.83 -16.50
N LEU A 34 32.46 6.02 -16.86
CA LEU A 34 32.59 5.04 -17.94
C LEU A 34 32.55 5.73 -19.30
N LEU A 35 33.12 5.06 -20.31
CA LEU A 35 33.20 5.54 -21.68
C LEU A 35 32.58 4.52 -22.64
N GLY A 36 31.83 5.01 -23.63
CA GLY A 36 31.28 4.20 -24.72
C GLY A 36 30.47 2.99 -24.25
N HIS A 37 30.95 1.80 -24.57
CA HIS A 37 30.38 0.55 -24.07
C HIS A 37 31.35 -0.12 -23.09
N SER A 38 30.89 -0.38 -21.88
CA SER A 38 31.63 -1.10 -20.85
C SER A 38 30.97 -2.44 -20.56
N LEU A 39 31.76 -3.52 -20.53
CA LEU A 39 31.31 -4.87 -20.16
C LEU A 39 31.93 -5.27 -18.83
N TRP A 40 31.10 -5.60 -17.85
CA TRP A 40 31.48 -6.14 -16.55
C TRP A 40 31.20 -7.64 -16.50
N GLN A 41 32.21 -8.43 -16.13
CA GLN A 41 32.15 -9.89 -16.07
C GLN A 41 33.09 -10.42 -14.98
N GLY A 42 32.77 -11.58 -14.41
CA GLY A 42 33.55 -12.16 -13.32
C GLY A 42 33.44 -11.35 -12.03
N GLU A 43 34.57 -11.03 -11.40
CA GLU A 43 34.64 -10.23 -10.18
C GLU A 43 34.90 -8.76 -10.53
N VAL A 44 34.01 -7.88 -10.06
CA VAL A 44 34.09 -6.43 -10.26
C VAL A 44 34.05 -5.74 -8.91
N ARG A 45 34.90 -4.74 -8.71
CA ARG A 45 34.98 -3.99 -7.46
C ARG A 45 34.87 -2.49 -7.71
N LEU A 46 33.87 -1.87 -7.08
CA LEU A 46 33.69 -0.42 -7.09
C LEU A 46 34.62 0.19 -6.03
N THR A 47 35.71 0.82 -6.46
CA THR A 47 36.67 1.49 -5.56
C THR A 47 36.23 2.89 -5.15
N GLY A 48 35.27 3.45 -5.89
CA GLY A 48 34.60 4.71 -5.62
C GLY A 48 33.30 4.80 -6.43
N PRO A 49 32.62 5.96 -6.43
CA PRO A 49 31.44 6.17 -7.26
C PRO A 49 31.75 5.93 -8.74
N VAL A 50 30.82 5.32 -9.47
CA VAL A 50 30.88 5.11 -10.92
C VAL A 50 29.72 5.83 -11.57
N GLU A 51 29.97 6.55 -12.66
CA GLU A 51 28.95 7.18 -13.49
C GLU A 51 28.90 6.49 -14.86
N VAL A 52 27.69 6.14 -15.30
CA VAL A 52 27.36 5.78 -16.69
C VAL A 52 26.75 7.02 -17.33
N PRO A 53 27.53 7.84 -18.08
CA PRO A 53 27.04 9.08 -18.66
C PRO A 53 25.96 8.83 -19.73
N LEU A 54 25.33 9.91 -20.21
CA LEU A 54 24.48 9.85 -21.39
C LEU A 54 25.23 9.19 -22.56
N GLU A 55 24.49 8.47 -23.40
CA GLU A 55 25.02 7.74 -24.58
C GLU A 55 26.04 6.63 -24.26
N THR A 56 26.32 6.38 -22.99
CA THR A 56 27.17 5.26 -22.53
C THR A 56 26.29 4.07 -22.15
N THR A 57 26.76 2.87 -22.46
CA THR A 57 26.11 1.61 -22.03
C THR A 57 27.04 0.83 -21.11
N LEU A 58 26.51 0.43 -19.96
CA LEU A 58 27.12 -0.56 -19.09
C LEU A 58 26.35 -1.86 -19.19
N THR A 59 27.02 -2.93 -19.62
CA THR A 59 26.50 -4.30 -19.60
C THR A 59 27.17 -5.08 -18.47
N ILE A 60 26.37 -5.68 -17.59
CA ILE A 60 26.83 -6.59 -16.53
C ILE A 60 26.38 -8.00 -16.89
N ALA A 61 27.34 -8.84 -17.26
CA ALA A 61 27.09 -10.20 -17.76
C ALA A 61 26.62 -11.15 -16.65
N ALA A 62 25.94 -12.23 -17.05
CA ALA A 62 25.54 -13.32 -16.16
C ALA A 62 26.70 -13.81 -15.29
N GLY A 63 26.39 -14.18 -14.04
CA GLY A 63 27.37 -14.64 -13.07
C GLY A 63 28.34 -13.58 -12.53
N CYS A 64 28.27 -12.32 -13.00
CA CYS A 64 29.12 -11.26 -12.49
C CYS A 64 28.82 -10.97 -11.01
N ARG A 65 29.88 -10.85 -10.20
CA ARG A 65 29.81 -10.42 -8.81
C ARG A 65 30.36 -9.00 -8.68
N VAL A 66 29.53 -8.09 -8.22
CA VAL A 66 29.90 -6.68 -8.01
C VAL A 66 30.07 -6.45 -6.50
N THR A 67 31.26 -6.02 -6.09
CA THR A 67 31.57 -5.61 -4.72
C THR A 67 31.80 -4.10 -4.65
N ALA A 68 31.68 -3.50 -3.47
CA ALA A 68 31.95 -2.08 -3.29
C ALA A 68 32.90 -1.86 -2.11
N ALA A 69 33.91 -0.99 -2.30
CA ALA A 69 34.92 -0.71 -1.28
C ALA A 69 34.36 0.08 -0.09
N SER A 70 33.24 0.79 -0.27
CA SER A 70 32.53 1.49 0.80
C SER A 70 31.06 1.65 0.47
N PRO A 71 30.19 1.96 1.45
CA PRO A 71 28.78 2.27 1.21
C PRO A 71 28.55 3.43 0.22
N ALA A 72 29.51 4.35 0.09
CA ALA A 72 29.43 5.51 -0.79
C ALA A 72 29.82 5.23 -2.25
N ALA A 73 30.34 4.04 -2.58
CA ALA A 73 30.73 3.67 -3.95
C ALA A 73 29.49 3.32 -4.81
N LYS A 74 28.67 4.33 -5.07
CA LYS A 74 27.38 4.28 -5.78
C LYS A 74 27.56 4.16 -7.30
N LEU A 75 26.60 3.53 -7.99
CA LEU A 75 26.52 3.52 -9.46
C LEU A 75 25.43 4.51 -9.93
N THR A 76 25.83 5.62 -10.54
CA THR A 76 24.90 6.61 -11.12
C THR A 76 24.72 6.35 -12.61
N VAL A 77 23.48 6.17 -13.06
CA VAL A 77 23.14 5.84 -14.44
C VAL A 77 22.33 6.97 -15.08
N ARG A 78 22.96 7.66 -16.03
CA ARG A 78 22.30 8.60 -16.96
C ARG A 78 22.10 7.97 -18.35
N GLY A 79 23.01 7.08 -18.75
CA GLY A 79 22.91 6.29 -19.97
C GLY A 79 22.08 5.02 -19.80
N THR A 80 22.58 3.91 -20.31
CA THR A 80 21.88 2.60 -20.30
C THR A 80 22.62 1.60 -19.41
N LEU A 81 21.87 0.90 -18.55
CA LEU A 81 22.36 -0.23 -17.76
C LEU A 81 21.65 -1.52 -18.17
N LEU A 82 22.42 -2.53 -18.56
CA LEU A 82 21.93 -3.86 -18.91
C LEU A 82 22.51 -4.90 -17.93
N VAL A 83 21.73 -5.31 -16.94
CA VAL A 83 22.09 -6.41 -16.03
C VAL A 83 21.44 -7.69 -16.57
N GLN A 84 22.26 -8.60 -17.09
CA GLN A 84 21.84 -9.74 -17.88
C GLN A 84 22.08 -11.05 -17.12
N GLY A 85 21.60 -11.13 -15.87
CA GLY A 85 21.64 -12.38 -15.11
C GLY A 85 20.78 -13.47 -15.74
N SER A 86 21.04 -14.71 -15.34
CA SER A 86 20.16 -15.86 -15.60
C SER A 86 19.77 -16.52 -14.28
N GLU A 87 18.80 -17.43 -14.30
CA GLU A 87 18.40 -18.18 -13.11
C GLU A 87 19.56 -19.00 -12.52
N SER A 88 20.38 -19.61 -13.39
CA SER A 88 21.56 -20.39 -13.00
C SER A 88 22.77 -19.53 -12.65
N GLU A 89 22.90 -18.35 -13.27
CA GLU A 89 24.04 -17.45 -13.12
C GLU A 89 23.55 -16.01 -12.87
N PRO A 90 22.97 -15.72 -11.69
CA PRO A 90 22.48 -14.40 -11.38
C PRO A 90 23.63 -13.40 -11.24
N VAL A 91 23.36 -12.12 -11.49
CA VAL A 91 24.30 -11.05 -11.14
C VAL A 91 24.16 -10.75 -9.65
N VAL A 92 25.26 -10.74 -8.91
CA VAL A 92 25.24 -10.58 -7.45
C VAL A 92 25.91 -9.29 -7.05
N PHE A 93 25.16 -8.37 -6.44
CA PHE A 93 25.68 -7.18 -5.78
C PHE A 93 25.99 -7.51 -4.32
N GLN A 94 27.23 -7.91 -4.05
CA GLN A 94 27.71 -8.17 -2.69
C GLN A 94 28.41 -6.93 -2.14
N THR A 95 27.61 -6.03 -1.61
CA THR A 95 28.05 -4.71 -1.17
C THR A 95 28.00 -4.57 0.35
N PRO A 96 28.78 -3.66 0.96
CA PRO A 96 28.72 -3.43 2.40
C PRO A 96 27.33 -2.94 2.83
N PRO A 97 26.89 -3.21 4.08
CA PRO A 97 25.64 -2.68 4.61
C PRO A 97 25.53 -1.16 4.44
N GLY A 98 24.36 -0.69 4.02
CA GLY A 98 24.10 0.73 3.76
C GLY A 98 24.65 1.23 2.41
N TRP A 99 25.08 0.34 1.52
CA TRP A 99 25.48 0.74 0.16
C TRP A 99 24.37 1.53 -0.54
N GLN A 100 24.76 2.63 -1.18
CA GLN A 100 23.84 3.58 -1.82
C GLN A 100 23.24 3.10 -3.15
N GLY A 101 23.63 1.91 -3.62
CA GLY A 101 22.98 1.23 -4.74
C GLY A 101 23.24 1.83 -6.11
N ILE A 102 22.27 1.59 -6.98
CA ILE A 102 22.21 2.08 -8.35
C ILE A 102 21.17 3.20 -8.42
N GLU A 103 21.56 4.38 -8.91
CA GLU A 103 20.64 5.50 -9.09
C GLU A 103 20.49 5.87 -10.56
N PHE A 104 19.26 5.79 -11.04
CA PHE A 104 18.88 6.31 -12.35
C PHE A 104 18.59 7.82 -12.25
N MET A 105 19.31 8.62 -13.04
CA MET A 105 19.16 10.07 -13.07
C MET A 105 18.81 10.53 -14.48
N GLU A 106 17.52 10.83 -14.69
CA GLU A 106 16.98 11.31 -15.97
C GLU A 106 17.43 10.41 -17.14
N SER A 107 17.46 9.10 -16.91
CA SER A 107 17.94 8.15 -17.90
C SER A 107 16.96 8.05 -19.07
N ASN A 108 17.48 8.08 -20.29
CA ASN A 108 16.70 8.14 -21.54
C ASN A 108 15.99 6.83 -21.95
N GLY A 109 15.78 5.92 -21.00
CA GLY A 109 15.15 4.61 -21.20
C GLY A 109 16.08 3.56 -21.81
N LYS A 110 15.70 2.28 -21.70
CA LYS A 110 16.43 1.03 -22.07
C LYS A 110 17.21 0.34 -20.96
N SER A 111 17.19 0.84 -19.74
CA SER A 111 17.84 0.11 -18.65
C SER A 111 17.01 -1.10 -18.24
N ILE A 112 17.64 -2.27 -18.23
CA ILE A 112 17.01 -3.56 -17.91
C ILE A 112 17.86 -4.21 -16.84
N ILE A 113 17.19 -4.62 -15.76
CA ILE A 113 17.77 -5.42 -14.70
C ILE A 113 17.02 -6.74 -14.64
N ARG A 114 17.72 -7.84 -14.90
CA ARG A 114 17.14 -9.18 -14.84
C ARG A 114 18.01 -10.13 -14.03
N GLN A 115 17.37 -10.96 -13.19
CA GLN A 115 18.03 -12.02 -12.41
C GLN A 115 19.23 -11.48 -11.61
N ALA A 116 19.02 -10.34 -10.96
CA ALA A 116 19.99 -9.71 -10.09
C ALA A 116 19.67 -9.99 -8.61
N ARG A 117 20.69 -9.97 -7.75
CA ARG A 117 20.54 -10.11 -6.30
C ARG A 117 21.16 -8.92 -5.59
N PHE A 118 20.36 -8.25 -4.78
CA PHE A 118 20.75 -7.11 -3.94
C PHE A 118 20.55 -7.47 -2.48
N ALA A 119 21.52 -7.12 -1.62
CA ALA A 119 21.43 -7.35 -0.18
C ALA A 119 21.90 -6.12 0.62
N ASP A 120 21.24 -5.90 1.77
CA ASP A 120 21.66 -4.98 2.84
C ASP A 120 21.94 -3.51 2.40
N SER A 121 21.42 -3.12 1.24
CA SER A 121 21.62 -1.79 0.66
C SER A 121 20.75 -0.73 1.36
N GLU A 122 21.22 0.52 1.38
CA GLU A 122 20.41 1.66 1.82
C GLU A 122 19.23 1.87 0.84
N ALA A 123 19.51 1.92 -0.45
CA ALA A 123 18.52 1.79 -1.50
C ALA A 123 19.16 0.95 -2.60
N ALA A 124 18.63 -0.22 -2.94
CA ALA A 124 19.25 -1.05 -3.98
C ALA A 124 19.12 -0.37 -5.36
N LEU A 125 17.91 0.11 -5.69
CA LEU A 125 17.64 0.95 -6.85
C LEU A 125 16.96 2.26 -6.40
N SER A 126 17.41 3.39 -6.92
CA SER A 126 16.71 4.67 -6.82
C SER A 126 16.54 5.34 -8.19
N SER A 127 15.53 6.18 -8.35
CA SER A 127 15.31 6.86 -9.62
C SER A 127 14.73 8.27 -9.52
N TYR A 128 15.19 9.12 -10.43
CA TYR A 128 14.65 10.46 -10.70
C TYR A 128 14.35 10.59 -12.19
N GLY A 129 13.09 10.83 -12.56
CA GLY A 129 12.64 11.06 -13.94
C GLY A 129 13.11 9.99 -14.92
N SER A 130 13.04 8.71 -14.55
CA SER A 130 13.69 7.62 -15.29
C SER A 130 12.74 6.44 -15.54
N HIS A 131 12.94 5.81 -16.71
CA HIS A 131 12.26 4.60 -17.13
C HIS A 131 13.23 3.41 -17.17
N PHE A 132 12.88 2.32 -16.46
CA PHE A 132 13.67 1.09 -16.45
C PHE A 132 12.79 -0.13 -16.14
N GLU A 133 13.31 -1.31 -16.42
CA GLU A 133 12.68 -2.58 -16.07
C GLU A 133 13.52 -3.30 -15.03
N VAL A 134 12.87 -3.82 -13.99
CA VAL A 134 13.49 -4.77 -13.07
C VAL A 134 12.62 -6.01 -12.94
N THR A 135 13.18 -7.14 -13.35
CA THR A 135 12.47 -8.40 -13.47
C THR A 135 13.21 -9.56 -12.87
N ASP A 136 12.47 -10.54 -12.37
CA ASP A 136 12.99 -11.83 -11.89
C ASP A 136 14.18 -11.69 -10.91
N SER A 137 14.22 -10.61 -10.11
CA SER A 137 15.35 -10.25 -9.26
C SER A 137 15.01 -10.38 -7.77
N GLU A 138 16.03 -10.46 -6.92
CA GLU A 138 15.88 -10.58 -5.47
C GLU A 138 16.47 -9.37 -4.74
N PHE A 139 15.70 -8.87 -3.76
CA PHE A 139 16.06 -7.78 -2.86
C PHE A 139 15.89 -8.27 -1.43
N SER A 140 17.00 -8.39 -0.70
CA SER A 140 17.02 -8.99 0.63
C SER A 140 17.55 -8.01 1.67
N ASN A 141 16.75 -7.73 2.70
CA ASN A 141 17.10 -6.86 3.83
C ASN A 141 17.57 -5.43 3.47
N CYS A 142 17.26 -4.93 2.28
CA CYS A 142 17.50 -3.54 1.92
C CYS A 142 16.64 -2.60 2.79
N ARG A 143 17.14 -1.40 3.15
CA ARG A 143 16.28 -0.38 3.75
C ARG A 143 15.20 0.05 2.73
N PHE A 144 15.60 0.28 1.48
CA PHE A 144 14.70 0.38 0.32
C PHE A 144 15.12 -0.61 -0.78
N GLY A 145 14.19 -1.42 -1.28
CA GLY A 145 14.44 -2.23 -2.48
C GLY A 145 14.49 -1.33 -3.72
N VAL A 146 13.40 -0.63 -3.99
CA VAL A 146 13.27 0.35 -5.08
C VAL A 146 12.72 1.66 -4.52
N ARG A 147 13.37 2.78 -4.80
CA ARG A 147 12.97 4.11 -4.34
C ARG A 147 12.77 5.08 -5.50
N LEU A 148 11.52 5.39 -5.83
CA LEU A 148 11.13 6.25 -6.93
C LEU A 148 10.90 7.66 -6.40
N LEU A 149 11.83 8.57 -6.67
CA LEU A 149 11.91 9.86 -5.98
C LEU A 149 11.27 10.99 -6.76
N ARG A 150 11.04 10.84 -8.07
CA ARG A 150 10.37 11.84 -8.91
C ARG A 150 9.99 11.23 -10.25
N GLU A 151 8.73 11.35 -10.66
CA GLU A 151 8.23 11.16 -12.03
C GLU A 151 8.89 9.96 -12.77
N SER A 152 9.05 8.83 -12.07
CA SER A 152 9.64 7.60 -12.64
C SER A 152 8.56 6.56 -12.89
N ASP A 153 8.69 5.77 -13.95
CA ASP A 153 7.65 4.84 -14.40
C ASP A 153 8.17 3.43 -14.73
N PRO A 154 8.91 2.77 -13.81
CA PRO A 154 9.50 1.48 -14.11
C PRO A 154 8.48 0.35 -14.15
N LEU A 155 8.82 -0.71 -14.89
CA LEU A 155 8.22 -2.03 -14.70
C LEU A 155 8.97 -2.76 -13.58
N ILE A 156 8.24 -3.17 -12.54
CA ILE A 156 8.74 -3.96 -11.42
C ILE A 156 7.94 -5.26 -11.40
N ALA A 157 8.49 -6.32 -12.00
CA ALA A 157 7.73 -7.57 -12.21
C ALA A 157 8.47 -8.86 -11.85
N GLY A 158 7.78 -9.84 -11.27
CA GLY A 158 8.36 -11.17 -11.00
C GLY A 158 9.46 -11.18 -9.94
N ASN A 159 9.63 -10.11 -9.18
CA ASN A 159 10.71 -9.97 -8.21
C ASN A 159 10.36 -10.55 -6.84
N ARG A 160 11.39 -10.79 -6.04
CA ARG A 160 11.30 -11.25 -4.65
C ARG A 160 11.88 -10.20 -3.73
N PHE A 161 11.03 -9.58 -2.93
CA PHE A 161 11.39 -8.61 -1.90
C PHE A 161 11.23 -9.25 -0.53
N ILE A 162 12.34 -9.44 0.20
CA ILE A 162 12.39 -10.20 1.45
C ILE A 162 13.04 -9.37 2.55
N GLY A 163 12.27 -9.06 3.59
CA GLY A 163 12.75 -8.30 4.73
C GLY A 163 13.14 -6.85 4.38
N GLY A 164 13.67 -6.13 5.36
CA GLY A 164 14.00 -4.71 5.22
C GLY A 164 12.93 -3.77 5.78
N LYS A 165 13.04 -2.49 5.42
CA LYS A 165 12.16 -1.43 5.94
C LYS A 165 10.99 -1.17 5.00
N ILE A 166 11.28 -0.76 3.75
CA ILE A 166 10.29 -0.55 2.69
C ILE A 166 10.75 -1.25 1.41
N ALA A 167 9.88 -2.03 0.75
CA ALA A 167 10.27 -2.72 -0.49
C ALA A 167 10.30 -1.74 -1.66
N ILE A 168 9.17 -1.04 -1.88
CA ILE A 168 9.00 -0.04 -2.92
C ILE A 168 8.47 1.24 -2.29
N ASP A 169 9.26 2.30 -2.38
CA ASP A 169 8.89 3.66 -1.97
C ASP A 169 8.60 4.49 -3.23
N ASN A 170 7.31 4.73 -3.50
CA ASN A 170 6.78 5.35 -4.70
C ASN A 170 6.34 6.79 -4.41
N GLU A 171 7.19 7.76 -4.74
CA GLU A 171 7.01 9.16 -4.38
C GLU A 171 6.89 10.07 -5.61
N MET A 172 6.42 11.30 -5.37
CA MET A 172 6.48 12.46 -6.25
C MET A 172 6.05 12.16 -7.71
N ARG A 173 4.78 11.77 -7.87
CA ARG A 173 4.12 11.49 -9.17
C ARG A 173 4.72 10.33 -9.97
N SER A 174 5.60 9.53 -9.38
CA SER A 174 6.07 8.29 -9.98
C SER A 174 4.90 7.33 -10.23
N SER A 175 5.00 6.52 -11.28
CA SER A 175 3.92 5.69 -11.82
C SER A 175 4.41 4.31 -12.25
N PRO A 176 4.99 3.50 -11.36
CA PRO A 176 5.45 2.17 -11.70
C PRO A 176 4.29 1.22 -12.05
N THR A 177 4.59 0.20 -12.84
CA THR A 177 3.74 -1.00 -12.93
C THR A 177 4.34 -2.07 -12.03
N ILE A 178 3.64 -2.46 -10.97
CA ILE A 178 4.11 -3.40 -9.95
C ILE A 178 3.28 -4.68 -10.04
N ARG A 179 3.85 -5.74 -10.61
CA ARG A 179 3.11 -6.99 -10.82
C ARG A 179 3.85 -8.29 -10.57
N ASP A 180 3.14 -9.34 -10.20
CA ASP A 180 3.69 -10.69 -10.08
C ASP A 180 4.86 -10.81 -9.08
N ASN A 181 4.98 -9.87 -8.12
CA ASN A 181 6.06 -9.86 -7.13
C ASN A 181 5.65 -10.58 -5.84
N LEU A 182 6.66 -11.05 -5.10
CA LEU A 182 6.52 -11.51 -3.72
C LEU A 182 7.10 -10.46 -2.77
N PHE A 183 6.32 -10.03 -1.79
CA PHE A 183 6.73 -9.17 -0.68
C PHE A 183 6.55 -9.90 0.65
N ARG A 184 7.64 -10.11 1.39
CA ARG A 184 7.60 -10.90 2.63
C ARG A 184 8.43 -10.31 3.76
N GLY A 185 7.85 -10.24 4.96
CA GLY A 185 8.58 -9.96 6.20
C GLY A 185 9.03 -8.50 6.38
N PHE A 186 8.35 -7.53 5.76
CA PHE A 186 8.69 -6.12 5.90
C PHE A 186 8.33 -5.57 7.28
N LYS A 187 9.28 -4.83 7.89
CA LYS A 187 9.13 -4.27 9.23
C LYS A 187 8.31 -2.97 9.29
N GLN A 188 8.14 -2.30 8.15
CA GLN A 188 7.30 -1.12 8.06
C GLN A 188 6.22 -1.30 6.99
N MET A 189 6.58 -1.30 5.71
CA MET A 189 5.63 -1.38 4.60
C MET A 189 6.24 -2.16 3.44
N ALA A 190 5.48 -2.97 2.70
CA ALA A 190 6.00 -3.51 1.45
C ALA A 190 5.98 -2.44 0.36
N ILE A 191 4.85 -1.75 0.16
CA ILE A 191 4.73 -0.63 -0.78
C ILE A 191 4.22 0.60 -0.05
N LEU A 192 4.91 1.73 -0.19
CA LEU A 192 4.43 3.06 0.17
C LEU A 192 4.22 3.87 -1.10
N ALA A 193 3.00 4.37 -1.33
CA ALA A 193 2.70 5.34 -2.38
C ALA A 193 2.27 6.67 -1.76
N SER A 194 3.00 7.74 -2.05
CA SER A 194 2.77 9.08 -1.50
C SER A 194 2.99 10.19 -2.54
N HIS A 195 2.69 11.45 -2.17
CA HIS A 195 2.99 12.64 -2.97
C HIS A 195 2.41 12.62 -4.39
N ASN A 196 1.13 12.27 -4.52
CA ASN A 196 0.40 12.10 -5.78
C ASN A 196 1.06 11.08 -6.75
N SER A 197 1.80 10.11 -6.21
CA SER A 197 2.21 8.94 -7.00
C SER A 197 1.01 8.10 -7.43
N ARG A 198 1.23 7.29 -8.45
CA ARG A 198 0.22 6.45 -9.09
C ARG A 198 0.89 5.13 -9.49
N GLY A 199 0.24 4.30 -10.29
CA GLY A 199 0.76 3.02 -10.76
C GLY A 199 -0.19 1.84 -10.52
N MET A 200 -0.13 0.84 -11.39
CA MET A 200 -0.91 -0.39 -11.20
C MET A 200 -0.21 -1.30 -10.18
N ILE A 201 -0.96 -1.83 -9.21
CA ILE A 201 -0.49 -2.87 -8.28
C ILE A 201 -1.33 -4.11 -8.52
N SER A 202 -0.78 -5.12 -9.21
CA SER A 202 -1.54 -6.31 -9.60
C SER A 202 -0.84 -7.65 -9.44
N ASN A 203 -1.60 -8.72 -9.14
CA ASN A 203 -1.07 -10.09 -9.08
C ASN A 203 0.12 -10.30 -8.12
N ASN A 204 0.28 -9.44 -7.10
CA ASN A 204 1.35 -9.56 -6.13
C ASN A 204 0.92 -10.39 -4.92
N ARG A 205 1.91 -10.91 -4.18
CA ARG A 205 1.70 -11.62 -2.91
C ARG A 205 2.38 -10.87 -1.77
N PHE A 206 1.60 -10.40 -0.80
CA PHE A 206 2.05 -9.72 0.41
C PHE A 206 1.86 -10.65 1.60
N ILE A 207 2.96 -11.20 2.13
CA ILE A 207 2.93 -12.26 3.15
C ILE A 207 3.69 -11.86 4.40
N GLY A 208 3.03 -11.85 5.57
CA GLY A 208 3.73 -11.71 6.85
C GLY A 208 4.40 -10.35 7.05
N ASN A 209 3.81 -9.26 6.54
CA ASN A 209 4.36 -7.91 6.67
C ASN A 209 3.70 -7.14 7.81
N GLN A 210 4.44 -6.20 8.41
CA GLN A 210 3.84 -5.21 9.31
C GLN A 210 2.77 -4.39 8.58
N GLN A 211 3.07 -3.98 7.34
CA GLN A 211 2.07 -3.44 6.43
C GLN A 211 2.33 -3.91 4.99
N GLY A 212 1.30 -4.34 4.28
CA GLY A 212 1.39 -4.67 2.85
C GLY A 212 1.52 -3.39 2.01
N VAL A 213 0.39 -2.74 1.72
CA VAL A 213 0.35 -1.53 0.89
C VAL A 213 -0.13 -0.33 1.72
N GLY A 214 0.55 0.81 1.60
CA GLY A 214 0.10 2.09 2.14
C GLY A 214 -0.05 3.14 1.06
N LEU A 215 -1.26 3.69 0.95
CA LEU A 215 -1.61 4.72 -0.01
C LEU A 215 -1.94 6.01 0.73
N GLN A 216 -1.19 7.07 0.43
CA GLN A 216 -1.38 8.40 0.98
C GLN A 216 -1.81 9.35 -0.13
N GLN A 217 -2.86 10.13 0.14
CA GLN A 217 -3.46 11.07 -0.83
C GLN A 217 -4.12 10.31 -2.01
N PRO A 218 -4.80 10.99 -2.96
CA PRO A 218 -5.45 10.31 -4.07
C PRO A 218 -4.48 9.44 -4.88
N TYR A 219 -4.88 8.18 -5.09
CA TYR A 219 -4.16 7.17 -5.85
C TYR A 219 -5.09 6.64 -6.95
N PRO A 220 -5.06 7.22 -8.16
CA PRO A 220 -6.11 7.00 -9.17
C PRO A 220 -6.10 5.61 -9.80
N ASP A 221 -4.98 4.90 -9.70
CA ASP A 221 -4.80 3.59 -10.30
C ASP A 221 -5.34 2.45 -9.40
N LYS A 222 -5.35 1.23 -9.96
CA LYS A 222 -6.03 0.09 -9.34
C LYS A 222 -5.07 -0.75 -8.50
N VAL A 223 -5.62 -1.32 -7.44
CA VAL A 223 -5.03 -2.43 -6.68
C VAL A 223 -5.88 -3.66 -6.95
N VAL A 224 -5.37 -4.58 -7.76
CA VAL A 224 -6.20 -5.65 -8.36
C VAL A 224 -5.56 -7.04 -8.32
N ASP A 225 -6.35 -8.07 -8.07
CA ASP A 225 -5.91 -9.48 -8.12
C ASP A 225 -4.70 -9.81 -7.22
N ASN A 226 -4.51 -9.08 -6.11
CA ASN A 226 -3.42 -9.35 -5.17
C ASN A 226 -3.86 -10.29 -4.05
N LEU A 227 -2.89 -11.02 -3.50
CA LEU A 227 -3.03 -11.81 -2.28
C LEU A 227 -2.36 -11.08 -1.11
N PHE A 228 -3.12 -10.80 -0.06
CA PHE A 228 -2.63 -10.31 1.22
C PHE A 228 -2.87 -11.35 2.30
N ARG A 229 -1.81 -11.97 2.83
CA ARG A 229 -1.90 -13.02 3.83
C ARG A 229 -1.03 -12.77 5.06
N ASP A 230 -1.57 -13.03 6.24
CA ASP A 230 -0.84 -13.00 7.52
C ASP A 230 -0.15 -11.66 7.82
N ASN A 231 -0.65 -10.54 7.28
CA ASN A 231 -0.10 -9.21 7.56
C ASN A 231 -0.74 -8.62 8.82
N GLU A 232 -0.01 -7.77 9.54
CA GLU A 232 -0.60 -7.00 10.63
C GLU A 232 -1.61 -5.98 10.06
N ILE A 233 -1.21 -5.22 9.04
CA ILE A 233 -2.12 -4.41 8.21
C ILE A 233 -1.91 -4.79 6.74
N ALA A 234 -2.90 -5.36 6.07
CA ALA A 234 -2.71 -5.69 4.65
C ALA A 234 -2.70 -4.46 3.75
N MET A 235 -3.69 -3.56 3.90
CA MET A 235 -3.72 -2.30 3.16
C MET A 235 -4.23 -1.13 4.00
N PHE A 236 -3.60 0.02 3.84
CA PHE A 236 -3.96 1.28 4.52
C PHE A 236 -4.14 2.41 3.50
N CYS A 237 -5.33 3.00 3.46
CA CYS A 237 -5.67 4.15 2.65
C CYS A 237 -5.87 5.37 3.56
N ASN A 238 -5.14 6.45 3.29
CA ASN A 238 -5.25 7.70 4.04
C ASN A 238 -5.45 8.90 3.11
N GLN A 239 -6.54 9.65 3.30
CA GLN A 239 -6.88 10.82 2.47
C GLN A 239 -6.92 10.52 0.97
N THR A 240 -7.27 9.29 0.60
CA THR A 240 -7.30 8.83 -0.79
C THR A 240 -8.52 9.34 -1.57
N LYS A 241 -9.47 10.00 -0.90
CA LYS A 241 -10.74 10.43 -1.49
C LYS A 241 -11.45 9.24 -2.16
N ASP A 242 -12.09 9.42 -3.31
CA ASP A 242 -12.83 8.41 -4.07
C ASP A 242 -11.94 7.37 -4.80
N THR A 243 -10.67 7.30 -4.42
CA THR A 243 -9.66 6.38 -4.95
C THR A 243 -9.05 5.55 -3.82
N PRO A 244 -8.33 4.45 -4.10
CA PRO A 244 -8.23 3.71 -5.38
C PRO A 244 -9.47 2.87 -5.71
N GLN A 245 -9.42 2.17 -6.85
CA GLN A 245 -10.25 0.98 -7.07
C GLN A 245 -9.52 -0.26 -6.52
N ILE A 246 -10.15 -0.96 -5.59
CA ILE A 246 -9.63 -2.15 -4.90
C ILE A 246 -10.46 -3.32 -5.37
N LEU A 247 -9.94 -4.08 -6.33
CA LEU A 247 -10.71 -5.04 -7.12
C LEU A 247 -10.18 -6.46 -6.98
N ASN A 248 -11.06 -7.43 -6.74
CA ASN A 248 -10.72 -8.86 -6.87
C ASN A 248 -9.50 -9.34 -6.04
N ASN A 249 -9.15 -8.63 -4.97
CA ASN A 249 -8.06 -9.03 -4.10
C ASN A 249 -8.55 -10.07 -3.08
N ARG A 250 -7.63 -10.90 -2.61
CA ARG A 250 -7.87 -11.87 -1.54
C ARG A 250 -7.11 -11.46 -0.28
N PHE A 251 -7.85 -11.24 0.80
CA PHE A 251 -7.32 -10.86 2.11
C PHE A 251 -7.57 -12.00 3.11
N GLU A 252 -6.49 -12.63 3.58
CA GLU A 252 -6.52 -13.83 4.41
C GLU A 252 -5.76 -13.66 5.72
N ASN A 253 -6.41 -13.96 6.84
CA ASN A 253 -5.74 -14.07 8.15
C ASN A 253 -4.90 -12.84 8.54
N ASN A 254 -5.27 -11.65 8.04
CA ASN A 254 -4.60 -10.41 8.43
C ASN A 254 -5.19 -9.94 9.76
N ARG A 255 -4.39 -9.28 10.61
CA ARG A 255 -4.93 -8.69 11.84
C ARG A 255 -5.95 -7.60 11.50
N THR A 256 -5.62 -6.72 10.56
CA THR A 256 -6.59 -5.86 9.86
C THR A 256 -6.34 -5.89 8.35
N ALA A 257 -7.36 -6.20 7.55
CA ALA A 257 -7.17 -6.37 6.11
C ALA A 257 -7.16 -5.04 5.34
N LEU A 258 -8.17 -4.19 5.53
CA LEU A 258 -8.25 -2.89 4.88
C LEU A 258 -8.58 -1.80 5.89
N ILE A 259 -7.73 -0.78 6.00
CA ILE A 259 -7.99 0.42 6.78
C ILE A 259 -8.26 1.59 5.83
N ASN A 260 -9.44 2.21 5.96
CA ASN A 260 -9.78 3.47 5.32
C ASN A 260 -9.80 4.56 6.38
N TYR A 261 -8.77 5.41 6.37
CA TYR A 261 -8.54 6.43 7.38
C TYR A 261 -8.67 7.83 6.78
N ALA A 262 -9.25 8.76 7.54
CA ALA A 262 -9.26 10.20 7.26
C ALA A 262 -9.67 10.54 5.81
N PHE A 263 -10.98 10.57 5.53
CA PHE A 263 -11.52 10.94 4.20
C PHE A 263 -11.05 10.00 3.06
N ALA A 264 -10.90 8.71 3.36
CA ALA A 264 -10.67 7.66 2.37
C ALA A 264 -12.00 6.99 1.98
N TYR A 265 -12.33 7.02 0.69
CA TYR A 265 -13.58 6.55 0.10
C TYR A 265 -13.36 5.61 -1.10
N PRO A 266 -12.43 4.62 -1.03
CA PRO A 266 -12.15 3.79 -2.18
C PRO A 266 -13.36 2.97 -2.61
N ARG A 267 -13.32 2.51 -3.87
CA ARG A 267 -14.27 1.51 -4.37
C ARG A 267 -13.72 0.12 -4.09
N VAL A 268 -14.38 -0.62 -3.21
CA VAL A 268 -14.00 -1.97 -2.79
C VAL A 268 -14.96 -2.96 -3.44
N ARG A 269 -14.51 -3.67 -4.47
CA ARG A 269 -15.37 -4.57 -5.25
C ARG A 269 -14.77 -5.92 -5.59
N GLY A 270 -15.56 -6.99 -5.52
CA GLY A 270 -15.13 -8.32 -5.95
C GLY A 270 -14.09 -8.99 -5.04
N ASN A 271 -13.79 -8.39 -3.88
CA ASN A 271 -12.75 -8.90 -2.98
C ASN A 271 -13.28 -10.02 -2.09
N VAL A 272 -12.37 -10.86 -1.63
CA VAL A 272 -12.64 -11.92 -0.65
C VAL A 272 -11.85 -11.62 0.62
N PHE A 273 -12.55 -11.44 1.74
CA PHE A 273 -11.99 -11.25 3.07
C PHE A 273 -12.30 -12.47 3.93
N VAL A 274 -11.30 -13.28 4.26
CA VAL A 274 -11.48 -14.50 5.04
C VAL A 274 -10.52 -14.60 6.22
N GLY A 275 -11.05 -14.97 7.39
CA GLY A 275 -10.22 -15.26 8.57
C GLY A 275 -9.51 -14.05 9.18
N ASN A 276 -9.86 -12.82 8.79
CA ASN A 276 -9.17 -11.62 9.30
C ASN A 276 -9.70 -11.25 10.70
N GLY A 277 -8.86 -10.58 11.49
CA GLY A 277 -9.33 -9.94 12.73
C GLY A 277 -10.39 -8.88 12.41
N ILE A 278 -10.00 -7.86 11.65
CA ILE A 278 -10.95 -6.90 11.07
C ILE A 278 -10.78 -6.91 9.55
N ALA A 279 -11.85 -7.21 8.79
CA ALA A 279 -11.77 -7.19 7.33
C ALA A 279 -11.74 -5.75 6.78
N ILE A 280 -12.72 -4.90 7.11
CA ILE A 280 -12.68 -3.48 6.75
C ILE A 280 -12.82 -2.63 8.01
N ARG A 281 -11.82 -1.78 8.27
CA ARG A 281 -11.85 -0.75 9.31
C ARG A 281 -11.97 0.62 8.67
N ASN A 282 -13.09 1.28 8.93
CA ASN A 282 -13.33 2.64 8.51
C ASN A 282 -13.20 3.58 9.71
N ASP A 283 -12.38 4.61 9.57
CA ASP A 283 -12.02 5.45 10.69
C ASP A 283 -11.81 6.92 10.27
N GLN A 284 -12.28 7.85 11.10
CA GLN A 284 -12.22 9.30 10.86
C GLN A 284 -12.77 9.67 9.48
N TYR A 285 -14.07 9.50 9.27
CA TYR A 285 -14.69 9.74 7.96
C TYR A 285 -14.24 8.79 6.85
N GLY A 286 -13.63 7.64 7.15
CA GLY A 286 -13.46 6.58 6.15
C GLY A 286 -14.82 6.09 5.68
N SER A 287 -15.15 6.18 4.40
CA SER A 287 -16.49 5.83 3.90
C SER A 287 -16.40 5.19 2.50
N PRO A 288 -15.80 4.00 2.37
CA PRO A 288 -15.71 3.30 1.09
C PRO A 288 -17.08 2.96 0.50
N PHE A 289 -17.09 2.72 -0.80
CA PHE A 289 -18.20 2.02 -1.44
C PHE A 289 -17.86 0.53 -1.55
N VAL A 290 -18.59 -0.30 -0.81
CA VAL A 290 -18.31 -1.74 -0.62
C VAL A 290 -19.37 -2.55 -1.35
N GLU A 291 -18.99 -3.16 -2.47
CA GLU A 291 -19.94 -3.85 -3.35
C GLU A 291 -19.42 -5.21 -3.87
N ASN A 292 -20.27 -6.23 -4.00
CA ASN A 292 -19.90 -7.52 -4.59
C ASN A 292 -18.69 -8.19 -3.90
N ASN A 293 -18.54 -8.06 -2.58
CA ASN A 293 -17.47 -8.72 -1.82
C ASN A 293 -18.00 -9.92 -1.04
N ARG A 294 -17.08 -10.80 -0.62
CA ARG A 294 -17.36 -11.87 0.33
C ARG A 294 -16.58 -11.62 1.63
N PHE A 295 -17.27 -11.64 2.75
CA PHE A 295 -16.70 -11.58 4.10
C PHE A 295 -17.03 -12.88 4.81
N GLU A 296 -16.03 -13.70 5.12
CA GLU A 296 -16.22 -15.03 5.69
C GLU A 296 -15.31 -15.26 6.90
N LYS A 297 -15.83 -15.74 8.04
CA LYS A 297 -15.00 -16.16 9.19
C LYS A 297 -14.06 -15.07 9.73
N ASN A 298 -14.43 -13.81 9.63
CA ASN A 298 -13.68 -12.71 10.24
C ASN A 298 -14.16 -12.50 11.69
N GLU A 299 -13.28 -12.06 12.59
CA GLU A 299 -13.68 -11.64 13.94
C GLU A 299 -14.62 -10.41 13.84
N THR A 300 -14.33 -9.48 12.93
CA THR A 300 -15.27 -8.42 12.53
C THR A 300 -15.19 -8.17 11.04
N ALA A 301 -16.32 -8.27 10.32
CA ALA A 301 -16.33 -8.01 8.88
C ALA A 301 -16.17 -6.52 8.56
N ILE A 302 -16.99 -5.66 9.17
CA ILE A 302 -16.95 -4.22 8.91
C ILE A 302 -17.01 -3.43 10.23
N TYR A 303 -15.97 -2.66 10.50
CA TYR A 303 -15.82 -1.83 11.70
C TYR A 303 -15.89 -0.35 11.31
N ASN A 304 -16.95 0.35 11.70
CA ASN A 304 -17.15 1.77 11.42
C ASN A 304 -16.98 2.61 12.67
N TYR A 305 -16.06 3.58 12.60
CA TYR A 305 -15.67 4.37 13.75
C TYR A 305 -15.46 5.83 13.37
N ARG A 306 -15.86 6.75 14.25
CA ARG A 306 -15.66 8.19 14.10
C ARG A 306 -16.20 8.72 12.77
N LYS A 307 -17.53 8.71 12.65
CA LYS A 307 -18.29 9.26 11.51
C LYS A 307 -17.98 8.63 10.16
N SER A 308 -17.82 7.31 10.19
CA SER A 308 -17.51 6.52 9.01
C SER A 308 -18.80 5.92 8.45
N ASN A 309 -19.23 6.39 7.28
CA ASN A 309 -20.56 6.13 6.73
C ASN A 309 -20.47 5.45 5.34
N PRO A 310 -19.89 4.25 5.24
CA PRO A 310 -19.80 3.55 3.96
C PRO A 310 -21.17 3.18 3.40
N ARG A 311 -21.20 2.97 2.08
CA ARG A 311 -22.33 2.35 1.38
C ARG A 311 -21.98 0.88 1.11
N ILE A 312 -22.80 -0.04 1.63
CA ILE A 312 -22.51 -1.48 1.63
C ILE A 312 -23.68 -2.21 0.96
N ARG A 313 -23.44 -2.81 -0.21
CA ARG A 313 -24.48 -3.53 -0.96
C ARG A 313 -23.95 -4.71 -1.76
N ASN A 314 -24.83 -5.64 -2.10
CA ASN A 314 -24.50 -6.82 -2.91
C ASN A 314 -23.32 -7.62 -2.34
N ASN A 315 -23.16 -7.70 -1.02
CA ASN A 315 -22.11 -8.50 -0.39
C ASN A 315 -22.68 -9.80 0.19
N ILE A 316 -21.83 -10.83 0.27
CA ILE A 316 -22.07 -12.01 1.10
C ILE A 316 -21.29 -11.79 2.39
N ILE A 317 -21.99 -11.75 3.52
CA ILE A 317 -21.41 -11.56 4.86
C ILE A 317 -21.78 -12.79 5.68
N ALA A 318 -20.86 -13.74 5.77
CA ALA A 318 -21.13 -15.08 6.27
C ALA A 318 -20.19 -15.50 7.41
N ASP A 319 -20.72 -16.19 8.41
CA ASP A 319 -19.95 -16.88 9.46
C ASP A 319 -18.92 -15.98 10.18
N ASN A 320 -19.17 -14.67 10.29
CA ASN A 320 -18.31 -13.76 11.04
C ASN A 320 -18.75 -13.74 12.51
N ASP A 321 -17.83 -13.47 13.43
CA ASP A 321 -18.20 -13.27 14.84
C ASP A 321 -19.04 -12.01 15.01
N LEU A 322 -18.72 -10.96 14.26
CA LEU A 322 -19.50 -9.73 14.15
C LEU A 322 -19.52 -9.23 12.70
N ALA A 323 -20.70 -9.05 12.12
CA ALA A 323 -20.81 -8.55 10.75
C ALA A 323 -20.58 -7.03 10.67
N LEU A 324 -21.19 -6.24 11.55
CA LEU A 324 -21.13 -4.78 11.52
C LEU A 324 -20.96 -4.20 12.92
N PHE A 325 -19.89 -3.42 13.12
CA PHE A 325 -19.73 -2.56 14.29
C PHE A 325 -19.90 -1.09 13.89
N CYS A 326 -20.65 -0.33 14.69
CA CYS A 326 -20.82 1.11 14.51
C CYS A 326 -20.61 1.85 15.83
N ASP A 327 -19.72 2.83 15.82
CA ASP A 327 -19.46 3.67 16.99
C ASP A 327 -19.01 5.08 16.60
N TYR A 328 -19.12 6.01 17.56
CA TYR A 328 -18.85 7.45 17.37
C TYR A 328 -19.57 8.02 16.15
N SER A 329 -20.90 7.98 16.19
CA SER A 329 -21.76 8.64 15.20
C SER A 329 -21.49 8.17 13.76
N SER A 330 -21.32 6.86 13.59
CA SER A 330 -21.09 6.22 12.29
C SER A 330 -22.39 5.58 11.78
N TYR A 331 -22.92 6.08 10.67
CA TYR A 331 -24.22 5.73 10.11
C TYR A 331 -24.06 5.17 8.69
N PRO A 332 -23.56 3.93 8.52
CA PRO A 332 -23.47 3.29 7.22
C PRO A 332 -24.86 3.03 6.62
N LEU A 333 -24.94 3.01 5.29
CA LEU A 333 -26.11 2.51 4.58
C LEU A 333 -25.85 1.08 4.12
N VAL A 334 -26.55 0.11 4.71
CA VAL A 334 -26.31 -1.33 4.48
C VAL A 334 -27.57 -1.97 3.93
N ARG A 335 -27.63 -2.21 2.63
CA ARG A 335 -28.82 -2.78 1.96
C ARG A 335 -28.42 -3.72 0.85
N GLU A 336 -29.31 -4.62 0.47
CA GLU A 336 -29.10 -5.56 -0.65
C GLU A 336 -27.92 -6.51 -0.40
N ASN A 337 -27.73 -6.98 0.84
CA ASN A 337 -26.71 -7.98 1.18
C ASN A 337 -27.34 -9.29 1.66
N ASN A 338 -26.55 -10.37 1.61
CA ASN A 338 -26.88 -11.67 2.20
C ASN A 338 -26.07 -11.86 3.49
N PHE A 339 -26.75 -11.84 4.64
CA PHE A 339 -26.18 -12.16 5.95
C PHE A 339 -26.47 -13.62 6.30
N LEU A 340 -25.42 -14.42 6.54
CA LEU A 340 -25.53 -15.87 6.69
C LEU A 340 -24.76 -16.35 7.91
N GLY A 341 -25.42 -16.87 8.94
CA GLY A 341 -24.73 -17.58 10.04
C GLY A 341 -23.73 -16.75 10.85
N ASN A 342 -23.79 -15.41 10.80
CA ASN A 342 -22.95 -14.56 11.65
C ASN A 342 -23.41 -14.70 13.11
N ARG A 343 -22.46 -14.77 14.06
CA ARG A 343 -22.80 -14.88 15.49
C ARG A 343 -23.54 -13.64 16.00
N GLN A 344 -23.17 -12.46 15.51
CA GLN A 344 -23.87 -11.21 15.75
C GLN A 344 -23.89 -10.39 14.46
N ALA A 345 -25.05 -9.82 14.11
CA ALA A 345 -25.19 -9.03 12.89
C ALA A 345 -24.71 -7.59 13.08
N VAL A 346 -25.26 -6.87 14.05
CA VAL A 346 -24.92 -5.47 14.28
C VAL A 346 -24.68 -5.23 15.76
N LYS A 347 -23.61 -4.53 16.09
CA LYS A 347 -23.34 -4.07 17.45
C LYS A 347 -23.04 -2.58 17.45
N LEU A 348 -23.74 -1.85 18.30
CA LEU A 348 -23.46 -0.44 18.56
C LEU A 348 -22.46 -0.29 19.70
N GLY A 349 -21.46 0.56 19.49
CA GLY A 349 -20.57 1.02 20.54
C GLY A 349 -21.23 2.08 21.41
N ILE A 350 -20.69 2.29 22.60
CA ILE A 350 -21.30 3.20 23.58
C ILE A 350 -21.33 4.66 23.11
N TYR A 351 -20.53 5.06 22.11
CA TYR A 351 -20.51 6.41 21.58
C TYR A 351 -21.39 6.59 20.33
N GLN A 352 -22.24 5.61 20.03
CA GLN A 352 -23.20 5.66 18.92
C GLN A 352 -24.52 6.31 19.36
N SER A 353 -24.54 7.65 19.42
CA SER A 353 -25.71 8.41 19.83
C SER A 353 -25.89 9.69 19.00
N ALA A 354 -26.95 9.73 18.20
CA ALA A 354 -27.42 10.93 17.54
C ALA A 354 -27.95 11.96 18.54
N ASP A 355 -28.50 11.52 19.67
CA ASP A 355 -28.97 12.37 20.76
C ASP A 355 -27.80 13.20 21.34
N TRP A 356 -26.66 12.56 21.59
CA TRP A 356 -25.43 13.26 21.97
C TRP A 356 -24.97 14.27 20.92
N GLU A 357 -24.96 13.90 19.62
CA GLU A 357 -24.54 14.83 18.57
C GLU A 357 -25.46 16.05 18.46
N LYS A 358 -26.76 15.89 18.74
CA LYS A 358 -27.76 16.98 18.73
C LYS A 358 -27.62 17.91 19.94
N ARG A 359 -27.40 17.35 21.14
CA ARG A 359 -27.34 18.13 22.39
C ARG A 359 -25.97 18.73 22.67
N SER A 360 -24.91 17.96 22.46
CA SER A 360 -23.55 18.31 22.88
C SER A 360 -22.62 18.50 21.69
N GLY A 361 -22.72 17.61 20.69
CA GLY A 361 -22.16 17.78 19.36
C GLY A 361 -20.62 17.82 19.26
N SER A 362 -20.07 16.99 18.38
CA SER A 362 -18.64 17.03 18.06
C SER A 362 -18.23 18.29 17.27
N LYS A 363 -19.18 19.03 16.67
CA LYS A 363 -18.90 20.19 15.79
C LYS A 363 -18.16 21.32 16.53
N ALA A 364 -18.63 21.71 17.71
CA ALA A 364 -18.00 22.78 18.50
C ALA A 364 -16.59 22.37 18.96
N LEU A 365 -16.43 21.14 19.47
CA LEU A 365 -15.15 20.57 19.87
C LEU A 365 -14.15 20.45 18.72
N VAL A 366 -14.60 20.00 17.55
CA VAL A 366 -13.76 19.86 16.35
C VAL A 366 -13.35 21.22 15.81
N MET A 367 -14.26 22.21 15.80
CA MET A 367 -13.94 23.58 15.41
C MET A 367 -12.96 24.24 16.38
N GLN A 368 -13.13 24.04 17.68
CA GLN A 368 -12.21 24.54 18.71
C GLN A 368 -10.82 23.92 18.56
N LYS A 369 -10.71 22.58 18.49
CA LYS A 369 -9.44 21.88 18.28
C LYS A 369 -8.79 22.22 16.94
N SER A 370 -9.57 22.48 15.89
CA SER A 370 -9.05 22.91 14.59
C SER A 370 -8.45 24.32 14.64
N ARG A 371 -9.08 25.25 15.38
CA ARG A 371 -8.57 26.60 15.61
C ARG A 371 -7.29 26.57 16.45
N GLU A 372 -7.27 25.76 17.51
CA GLU A 372 -6.10 25.56 18.38
C GLU A 372 -4.90 24.96 17.63
N ARG A 373 -5.14 24.10 16.62
CA ARG A 373 -4.09 23.46 15.82
C ARG A 373 -3.68 24.25 14.57
N GLY A 374 -4.27 25.43 14.30
CA GLY A 374 -4.01 26.20 13.08
C GLY A 374 -4.32 25.45 11.78
N SER A 375 -5.23 24.46 11.82
CA SER A 375 -5.54 23.58 10.69
C SER A 375 -6.30 24.33 9.59
N LYS A 376 -5.77 24.29 8.35
CA LYS A 376 -6.42 24.82 7.13
C LYS A 376 -7.22 23.75 6.36
N ASN A 377 -7.67 22.69 7.02
CA ASN A 377 -8.45 21.64 6.36
C ASN A 377 -9.87 22.14 6.00
N SER A 378 -10.06 22.51 4.72
CA SER A 378 -11.34 22.99 4.18
C SER A 378 -12.46 21.95 4.19
N MET A 379 -12.12 20.66 4.34
CA MET A 379 -13.08 19.55 4.35
C MET A 379 -13.86 19.45 5.67
N LEU A 380 -13.42 20.10 6.75
CA LEU A 380 -14.14 20.12 8.04
C LEU A 380 -15.49 20.82 7.95
N ALA A 381 -15.65 21.75 6.99
CA ALA A 381 -16.92 22.43 6.73
C ALA A 381 -17.97 21.51 6.09
N GLN A 382 -17.57 20.34 5.59
CA GLN A 382 -18.45 19.35 4.95
C GLN A 382 -18.93 18.26 5.92
N ALA A 383 -18.67 18.41 7.22
CA ALA A 383 -19.12 17.46 8.22
C ALA A 383 -20.67 17.41 8.27
N PRO A 384 -21.30 16.22 8.32
CA PRO A 384 -22.75 16.08 8.38
C PRO A 384 -23.34 16.86 9.56
N THR A 385 -24.50 17.47 9.35
CA THR A 385 -25.28 18.18 10.39
C THR A 385 -26.54 17.43 10.82
N ASP A 386 -27.00 16.49 10.00
CA ASP A 386 -28.17 15.66 10.29
C ASP A 386 -27.70 14.29 10.77
N PHE A 387 -28.15 13.93 11.97
CA PHE A 387 -27.86 12.64 12.60
C PHE A 387 -29.17 11.90 12.78
N GLU A 388 -29.35 10.83 11.99
CA GLU A 388 -30.43 9.87 12.18
C GLU A 388 -30.14 9.05 13.43
N ASP A 389 -31.09 8.86 14.32
CA ASP A 389 -30.93 8.09 15.57
C ASP A 389 -31.00 6.58 15.34
N ARG A 390 -30.58 6.14 14.15
CA ARG A 390 -30.70 4.75 13.70
C ARG A 390 -29.57 4.31 12.78
N ILE A 391 -29.23 3.03 12.88
CA ILE A 391 -28.40 2.31 11.91
C ILE A 391 -29.33 1.49 11.00
N ASP A 392 -29.41 1.88 9.73
CA ASP A 392 -30.29 1.24 8.76
C ASP A 392 -29.60 0.05 8.07
N VAL A 393 -30.04 -1.15 8.49
CA VAL A 393 -29.71 -2.45 7.89
C VAL A 393 -30.96 -3.11 7.30
N SER A 394 -31.96 -2.32 6.89
CA SER A 394 -33.14 -2.81 6.19
C SER A 394 -32.80 -3.31 4.79
N LYS A 395 -33.74 -4.02 4.17
CA LYS A 395 -33.63 -4.53 2.79
C LYS A 395 -32.40 -5.41 2.60
N ASN A 396 -32.07 -6.21 3.60
CA ASN A 396 -31.11 -7.30 3.49
C ASN A 396 -31.85 -8.64 3.62
N TRP A 397 -31.21 -9.70 3.13
CA TRP A 397 -31.66 -11.07 3.35
C TRP A 397 -30.83 -11.70 4.47
N TRP A 398 -31.49 -12.33 5.43
CA TRP A 398 -30.88 -12.77 6.69
C TRP A 398 -30.71 -14.29 6.82
N GLY A 399 -30.68 -15.01 5.70
CA GLY A 399 -30.43 -16.44 5.73
C GLY A 399 -31.52 -17.20 6.50
N GLY A 400 -31.09 -18.07 7.42
CA GLY A 400 -31.98 -18.85 8.28
C GLY A 400 -32.84 -18.01 9.22
N ASP A 401 -32.40 -16.79 9.55
CA ASP A 401 -33.12 -15.88 10.45
C ASP A 401 -34.22 -15.07 9.75
N ASN A 402 -34.30 -15.13 8.41
CA ASN A 402 -35.14 -14.23 7.63
C ASN A 402 -36.63 -14.33 7.98
N GLN A 403 -37.16 -15.54 8.22
CA GLN A 403 -38.56 -15.73 8.61
C GLN A 403 -38.86 -15.15 10.00
N ARG A 404 -37.95 -15.38 10.97
CA ARG A 404 -38.06 -14.85 12.33
C ARG A 404 -38.03 -13.33 12.31
N LEU A 405 -37.04 -12.75 11.62
CA LEU A 405 -36.92 -11.30 11.50
C LEU A 405 -38.12 -10.71 10.76
N ALA A 406 -38.62 -11.31 9.68
CA ALA A 406 -39.82 -10.85 8.97
C ALA A 406 -41.08 -10.76 9.87
N ALA A 407 -41.18 -11.61 10.88
CA ALA A 407 -42.30 -11.61 11.83
C ALA A 407 -42.11 -10.62 13.01
N ALA A 408 -40.92 -10.04 13.16
CA ALA A 408 -40.59 -9.10 14.22
C ALA A 408 -41.22 -7.72 13.98
N ASP A 409 -41.52 -7.02 15.07
CA ASP A 409 -41.98 -5.63 15.06
C ASP A 409 -40.88 -4.66 15.52
N GLU A 410 -41.19 -3.36 15.53
CA GLU A 410 -40.24 -2.31 15.92
C GLU A 410 -39.79 -2.34 17.39
N LYS A 411 -40.44 -3.15 18.24
CA LYS A 411 -40.13 -3.29 19.67
C LYS A 411 -39.36 -4.56 19.97
N THR A 412 -39.19 -5.42 18.97
CA THR A 412 -38.52 -6.70 19.13
C THR A 412 -37.04 -6.49 19.38
N ASN A 413 -36.54 -7.02 20.50
CA ASN A 413 -35.11 -7.09 20.79
C ASN A 413 -34.58 -8.46 20.33
N ASP A 414 -34.03 -8.50 19.12
CA ASP A 414 -33.49 -9.71 18.52
C ASP A 414 -32.00 -9.85 18.84
N ASP A 415 -31.56 -11.05 19.22
CA ASP A 415 -30.19 -11.33 19.67
C ASP A 415 -29.09 -11.07 18.61
N LEU A 416 -29.48 -10.97 17.33
CA LEU A 416 -28.58 -10.57 16.26
C LEU A 416 -28.13 -9.10 16.36
N PHE A 417 -28.87 -8.26 17.08
CA PHE A 417 -28.62 -6.83 17.19
C PHE A 417 -28.32 -6.46 18.65
N TRP A 418 -27.27 -5.67 18.86
CA TRP A 418 -26.98 -5.06 20.15
C TRP A 418 -27.11 -3.55 20.03
N ASP A 419 -28.20 -3.00 20.59
CA ASP A 419 -28.60 -1.60 20.38
C ASP A 419 -29.31 -0.98 21.60
N ARG A 420 -30.10 0.09 21.38
CA ARG A 420 -30.93 0.75 22.39
C ARG A 420 -31.81 -0.20 23.23
N HIS A 421 -32.28 -1.31 22.68
CA HIS A 421 -33.12 -2.23 23.45
C HIS A 421 -32.32 -2.92 24.57
N ASP A 422 -31.06 -3.23 24.32
CA ASP A 422 -30.15 -3.81 25.31
C ASP A 422 -29.58 -2.75 26.25
N GLN A 423 -29.25 -1.59 25.70
CA GLN A 423 -28.69 -0.46 26.42
C GLN A 423 -29.39 0.85 26.04
N PRO A 424 -30.48 1.23 26.74
CA PRO A 424 -31.29 2.39 26.37
C PRO A 424 -30.52 3.71 26.36
N THR A 425 -29.58 3.86 27.31
CA THR A 425 -28.80 5.08 27.46
C THR A 425 -27.33 4.79 27.76
N VAL A 426 -26.50 5.79 27.49
CA VAL A 426 -25.05 5.79 27.63
C VAL A 426 -24.61 7.08 28.31
N VAL A 427 -23.55 7.00 29.11
CA VAL A 427 -22.92 8.17 29.74
C VAL A 427 -21.48 8.21 29.25
N TYR A 428 -21.01 9.38 28.79
CA TYR A 428 -19.69 9.52 28.20
C TYR A 428 -18.71 10.02 29.25
N GLU A 429 -17.69 9.21 29.53
CA GLU A 429 -16.60 9.61 30.39
C GLU A 429 -15.96 10.93 29.89
N GLY A 430 -15.83 11.90 30.79
CA GLY A 430 -15.29 13.23 30.48
C GLY A 430 -16.26 14.25 29.90
N PHE A 431 -17.54 13.89 29.69
CA PHE A 431 -18.59 14.80 29.17
C PHE A 431 -19.70 15.12 30.17
N GLY A 432 -19.49 14.78 31.45
CA GLY A 432 -20.45 15.00 32.53
C GLY A 432 -21.33 13.79 32.82
N PRO A 433 -22.25 13.91 33.80
CA PRO A 433 -23.11 12.81 34.24
C PRO A 433 -24.36 12.61 33.35
N GLU A 434 -24.52 13.44 32.33
CA GLU A 434 -25.69 13.41 31.45
C GLU A 434 -25.73 12.10 30.65
N ALA A 435 -26.90 11.47 30.64
CA ALA A 435 -27.15 10.26 29.87
C ALA A 435 -27.71 10.62 28.49
N TYR A 436 -27.24 9.93 27.46
CA TYR A 436 -27.64 10.08 26.06
C TYR A 436 -28.30 8.81 25.58
N GLN A 437 -29.34 8.93 24.75
CA GLN A 437 -29.99 7.76 24.17
C GLN A 437 -29.03 7.08 23.17
N LEU A 438 -28.81 5.78 23.33
CA LEU A 438 -28.10 5.00 22.32
C LEU A 438 -28.95 4.92 21.05
N ASP A 439 -28.34 4.83 19.88
CA ASP A 439 -29.10 4.68 18.63
C ASP A 439 -29.77 3.29 18.52
N ARG A 440 -30.72 3.15 17.60
CA ARG A 440 -31.43 1.88 17.34
C ARG A 440 -30.98 1.25 16.03
N VAL A 441 -30.93 -0.07 15.94
CA VAL A 441 -30.78 -0.79 14.68
C VAL A 441 -32.15 -0.97 14.02
N VAL A 442 -32.24 -0.67 12.73
CA VAL A 442 -33.46 -0.84 11.93
C VAL A 442 -33.20 -1.85 10.83
N PHE A 443 -33.80 -3.04 10.94
CA PHE A 443 -33.61 -4.15 10.00
C PHE A 443 -34.84 -4.43 9.11
N GLN A 444 -36.00 -3.82 9.40
CA GLN A 444 -37.22 -3.94 8.61
C GLN A 444 -37.32 -2.86 7.53
N PRO A 445 -37.88 -3.16 6.33
CA PRO A 445 -38.31 -4.49 5.88
C PRO A 445 -37.13 -5.41 5.56
N VAL A 446 -37.26 -6.73 5.80
CA VAL A 446 -36.31 -7.73 5.27
C VAL A 446 -36.62 -8.08 3.81
N LEU A 447 -35.69 -8.70 3.08
CA LEU A 447 -35.94 -9.20 1.73
C LEU A 447 -36.59 -10.59 1.77
N ASP A 448 -37.48 -10.87 0.81
CA ASP A 448 -38.17 -12.17 0.71
C ASP A 448 -37.28 -13.29 0.17
N ALA A 449 -36.21 -12.94 -0.54
CA ALA A 449 -35.31 -13.89 -1.19
C ALA A 449 -33.84 -13.42 -1.10
N PRO A 450 -32.87 -14.35 -1.25
CA PRO A 450 -31.47 -14.01 -1.35
C PRO A 450 -31.19 -13.02 -2.49
N VAL A 451 -30.27 -12.09 -2.26
CA VAL A 451 -29.80 -11.15 -3.28
C VAL A 451 -28.92 -11.91 -4.28
N ALA A 452 -29.45 -12.16 -5.48
CA ALA A 452 -28.78 -12.93 -6.52
C ALA A 452 -27.46 -12.30 -7.01
N ALA A 453 -27.36 -10.97 -6.99
CA ALA A 453 -26.17 -10.23 -7.38
C ALA A 453 -25.08 -10.18 -6.28
N ALA A 454 -25.32 -10.77 -5.10
CA ALA A 454 -24.41 -10.63 -3.98
C ALA A 454 -23.13 -11.47 -4.14
N GLY A 455 -22.03 -10.90 -3.64
CA GLY A 455 -20.71 -11.53 -3.63
C GLY A 455 -19.89 -11.29 -4.90
N PRO A 456 -18.64 -11.80 -4.93
CA PRO A 456 -17.73 -11.64 -6.06
C PRO A 456 -18.32 -12.23 -7.34
N GLN A 457 -18.36 -11.41 -8.38
CA GLN A 457 -18.76 -11.83 -9.72
C GLN A 457 -17.52 -12.35 -10.45
N ARG A 458 -17.66 -13.48 -11.16
CA ARG A 458 -16.56 -14.07 -11.94
C ARG A 458 -16.19 -13.23 -13.15
#